data_AF-A0AAE1MZI9-F1
#
_entry.id   AF-A0AAE1MZI9-F1
#
_cell.length_a   1.000
_cell.length_b   1.000
_cell.length_c   1.000
_cell.angle_alpha   90.00
_cell.angle_beta   90.00
_cell.angle_gamma   90.00
#
_symmetry.space_group_name_H-M   'P 1'
#
loop_
_entity.id
_entity.type
_entity.pdbx_description
1 polymer ?
#
loop_
_entity_poly.entity_id
_entity_poly.type
_entity_poly.pdbx_seq_one_letter_code
_entity_poly.pdbx_strand_id
1 'polypeptide(L)'
;MQDNFLSNLRCLQPDLCITAAYENILPSKFLNIPPLGTVNIHPSLLPLYCGAAPIQRELQDGVKETGVSLVFTVRELDAGQIIANERFEVDDQIKINPEESWLSFDQEALVLHNKVCAFAGWPGIRAKVLGEKNGEQKTMELKIITTRVGIHKTVLPKEVDDITFVKDALVFPCAGGTALEVCS
;
A
#
# COMPACT_ATOMS: atom_id res chain seq x y z
N MET A 1 -13.98 10.55 -10.25
CA MET A 1 -13.96 9.53 -11.32
C MET A 1 -14.26 10.21 -12.64
N GLN A 2 -13.37 10.09 -13.63
CA GLN A 2 -13.46 10.81 -14.92
C GLN A 2 -14.55 10.19 -15.83
N ASP A 3 -15.20 11.00 -16.68
CA ASP A 3 -16.33 10.54 -17.52
C ASP A 3 -15.90 9.57 -18.65
N ASN A 4 -14.66 9.69 -19.13
CA ASN A 4 -14.06 8.73 -20.07
C ASN A 4 -14.00 7.31 -19.49
N PHE A 5 -13.66 7.17 -18.21
CA PHE A 5 -13.56 5.90 -17.52
C PHE A 5 -14.92 5.22 -17.40
N LEU A 6 -15.95 5.95 -16.95
CA LEU A 6 -17.30 5.40 -16.83
C LEU A 6 -17.87 4.97 -18.19
N SER A 7 -17.54 5.71 -19.26
CA SER A 7 -17.97 5.38 -20.62
C SER A 7 -17.32 4.08 -21.10
N ASN A 8 -16.00 3.95 -20.91
CA ASN A 8 -15.27 2.72 -21.25
C ASN A 8 -15.79 1.51 -20.45
N LEU A 9 -16.05 1.69 -19.15
CA LEU A 9 -16.57 0.63 -18.30
C LEU A 9 -17.97 0.15 -18.75
N ARG A 10 -18.85 1.06 -19.18
CA ARG A 10 -20.15 0.70 -19.76
C ARG A 10 -20.00 -0.10 -21.05
N CYS A 11 -19.04 0.25 -21.91
CA CYS A 11 -18.79 -0.48 -23.16
C CYS A 11 -18.30 -1.91 -22.92
N LEU A 12 -17.65 -2.18 -21.78
CA LEU A 12 -17.21 -3.53 -21.41
C LEU A 12 -18.38 -4.44 -20.97
N GLN A 13 -19.54 -3.87 -20.65
CA GLN A 13 -20.73 -4.60 -20.18
C GLN A 13 -20.41 -5.65 -19.10
N PRO A 14 -19.71 -5.28 -18.00
CA PRO A 14 -19.38 -6.23 -16.96
C PRO A 14 -20.65 -6.69 -16.24
N ASP A 15 -20.77 -7.99 -15.98
CA ASP A 15 -21.86 -8.51 -15.14
C ASP A 15 -21.67 -8.14 -13.66
N LEU A 16 -20.41 -8.14 -13.19
CA LEU A 16 -20.00 -7.87 -11.79
C LEU A 16 -18.71 -7.04 -11.78
N CYS A 17 -18.58 -6.12 -10.82
CA CYS A 17 -17.30 -5.47 -10.53
C CYS A 17 -16.74 -5.93 -9.17
N ILE A 18 -15.42 -6.08 -9.09
CA ILE A 18 -14.72 -6.43 -7.84
C ILE A 18 -13.72 -5.32 -7.52
N THR A 19 -13.74 -4.83 -6.29
CA THR A 19 -12.70 -3.98 -5.72
C THR A 19 -11.97 -4.72 -4.60
N ALA A 20 -10.73 -4.34 -4.33
CA ALA A 20 -9.95 -4.87 -3.21
C ALA A 20 -9.29 -3.72 -2.47
N ALA A 21 -9.46 -3.67 -1.15
CA ALA A 21 -8.94 -2.59 -0.29
C ALA A 21 -9.26 -1.18 -0.83
N TYR A 22 -10.45 -0.98 -1.40
CA TYR A 22 -10.84 0.29 -1.99
C TYR A 22 -11.53 1.18 -0.95
N GLU A 23 -10.80 2.18 -0.45
CA GLU A 23 -11.24 3.01 0.68
C GLU A 23 -12.08 4.25 0.28
N ASN A 24 -12.36 4.42 -1.01
CA ASN A 24 -13.10 5.58 -1.52
C ASN A 24 -14.58 5.25 -1.74
N ILE A 25 -15.45 6.23 -1.50
CA ILE A 25 -16.88 6.10 -1.83
C ILE A 25 -17.04 5.98 -3.35
N LEU A 26 -17.68 4.90 -3.80
CA LEU A 26 -18.03 4.73 -5.21
C LEU A 26 -19.32 5.51 -5.56
N PRO A 27 -19.30 6.34 -6.62
CA PRO A 27 -20.49 7.08 -7.01
C PRO A 27 -21.55 6.13 -7.58
N SER A 28 -22.84 6.43 -7.40
CA SER A 28 -23.93 5.60 -7.94
C SER A 28 -23.83 5.35 -9.45
N LYS A 29 -23.29 6.30 -10.20
CA LYS A 29 -23.08 6.15 -11.65
C LYS A 29 -22.06 5.05 -12.02
N PHE A 30 -21.21 4.63 -11.08
CA PHE A 30 -20.38 3.43 -11.18
C PHE A 30 -21.16 2.19 -10.71
N LEU A 31 -21.74 2.24 -9.50
CA LEU A 31 -22.42 1.10 -8.87
C LEU A 31 -23.59 0.56 -9.71
N ASN A 32 -24.22 1.42 -10.52
CA ASN A 32 -25.33 1.06 -11.39
C ASN A 32 -24.90 0.45 -12.74
N ILE A 33 -23.59 0.30 -13.01
CA ILE A 33 -23.10 -0.28 -14.29
C ILE A 33 -23.22 -1.80 -14.30
N PRO A 34 -22.58 -2.54 -13.36
CA PRO A 34 -22.70 -4.00 -13.34
C PRO A 34 -24.06 -4.44 -12.77
N PRO A 35 -24.86 -5.25 -13.51
CA PRO A 35 -26.19 -5.67 -13.07
C PRO A 35 -26.17 -6.58 -11.84
N LEU A 36 -25.10 -7.35 -11.62
CA LEU A 36 -24.90 -8.16 -10.41
C LEU A 36 -24.28 -7.33 -9.26
N GLY A 37 -24.02 -6.04 -9.50
CA GLY A 37 -23.49 -5.10 -8.52
C GLY A 37 -21.96 -5.06 -8.47
N THR A 38 -21.46 -4.39 -7.43
CA THR A 38 -20.03 -4.32 -7.13
C THR A 38 -19.80 -4.99 -5.79
N VAL A 39 -18.73 -5.76 -5.65
CA VAL A 39 -18.29 -6.36 -4.39
C VAL A 39 -16.90 -5.87 -4.04
N ASN A 40 -16.64 -5.67 -2.75
CA ASN A 40 -15.34 -5.31 -2.20
C ASN A 40 -14.77 -6.49 -1.41
N ILE A 41 -13.47 -6.74 -1.60
CA ILE A 41 -12.67 -7.61 -0.75
C ILE A 41 -12.08 -6.72 0.34
N HIS A 42 -12.63 -6.81 1.55
CA HIS A 42 -12.24 -6.01 2.71
C HIS A 42 -11.31 -6.82 3.61
N PRO A 43 -10.10 -6.32 3.93
CA PRO A 43 -9.10 -7.08 4.69
C PRO A 43 -9.32 -6.95 6.21
N SER A 44 -10.54 -7.26 6.64
CA SER A 44 -10.91 -7.55 8.03
C SER A 44 -12.17 -8.41 8.07
N LEU A 45 -12.51 -8.92 9.25
CA LEU A 45 -13.79 -9.56 9.52
C LEU A 45 -14.88 -8.52 9.82
N LEU A 46 -15.59 -8.05 8.80
CA LEU A 46 -16.70 -7.11 8.97
C LEU A 46 -17.79 -7.66 9.91
N PRO A 47 -18.39 -6.82 10.77
CA PRO A 47 -18.28 -5.35 10.81
C PRO A 47 -17.09 -4.80 11.63
N LEU A 48 -16.10 -5.62 11.97
CA LEU A 48 -14.90 -5.15 12.67
C LEU A 48 -13.97 -4.41 11.70
N TYR A 49 -13.29 -3.38 12.21
CA TYR A 49 -12.27 -2.63 11.47
C TYR A 49 -12.74 -2.07 10.11
N CYS A 50 -13.99 -1.58 10.03
CA CYS A 50 -14.44 -0.83 8.86
C CYS A 50 -13.57 0.40 8.59
N GLY A 51 -13.52 0.80 7.32
CA GLY A 51 -12.81 1.97 6.84
C GLY A 51 -11.32 1.72 6.63
N ALA A 52 -10.55 2.80 6.75
CA ALA A 52 -9.13 2.79 6.38
C ALA A 52 -8.27 1.99 7.36
N ALA A 53 -7.17 1.45 6.82
CA ALA A 53 -6.11 0.77 7.56
C ALA A 53 -6.60 -0.35 8.53
N PRO A 54 -7.47 -1.28 8.09
CA PRO A 54 -7.99 -2.36 8.94
C PRO A 54 -6.88 -3.25 9.52
N ILE A 55 -5.92 -3.66 8.68
CA ILE A 55 -4.82 -4.54 9.07
C ILE A 55 -3.99 -3.90 10.20
N GLN A 56 -3.63 -2.61 10.05
CA GLN A 56 -2.84 -1.91 11.06
C GLN A 56 -3.56 -1.82 12.40
N ARG A 57 -4.88 -1.61 12.37
CA ARG A 57 -5.70 -1.54 13.60
C ARG A 57 -5.84 -2.93 14.25
N GLU A 58 -6.03 -3.98 13.48
CA GLU A 58 -6.05 -5.37 13.96
C GLU A 58 -4.74 -5.74 14.66
N LEU A 59 -3.61 -5.38 14.06
CA LEU A 59 -2.29 -5.60 14.63
C LEU A 59 -2.05 -4.78 15.91
N GLN A 60 -2.51 -3.52 15.95
CA GLN A 60 -2.44 -2.68 17.15
C GLN A 60 -3.26 -3.23 18.32
N ASP A 61 -4.43 -3.79 18.03
CA ASP A 61 -5.29 -4.43 19.03
C ASP A 61 -4.77 -5.81 19.46
N GLY A 62 -3.78 -6.35 18.74
CA GLY A 62 -3.16 -7.65 19.04
C GLY A 62 -4.13 -8.80 18.89
N VAL A 63 -5.01 -8.76 17.88
CA VAL A 63 -6.01 -9.81 17.64
C VAL A 63 -5.31 -11.13 17.32
N LYS A 64 -5.86 -12.24 17.84
CA LYS A 64 -5.37 -13.60 17.55
C LYS A 64 -5.98 -14.22 16.31
N GLU A 65 -7.06 -13.63 15.82
CA GLU A 65 -7.79 -14.06 14.64
C GLU A 65 -8.18 -12.82 13.84
N THR A 66 -7.92 -12.86 12.55
CA THR A 66 -8.37 -11.88 11.55
C THR A 66 -8.99 -12.61 10.36
N GLY A 67 -9.28 -11.91 9.28
CA GLY A 67 -9.88 -12.49 8.09
C GLY A 67 -10.07 -11.50 6.96
N VAL A 68 -10.72 -11.98 5.91
CA VAL A 68 -11.12 -11.19 4.76
C VAL A 68 -12.63 -11.34 4.60
N SER A 69 -13.33 -10.24 4.35
CA SER A 69 -14.76 -10.21 4.06
C SER A 69 -15.00 -9.84 2.60
N LEU A 70 -15.82 -10.63 1.91
CA LEU A 70 -16.38 -10.27 0.62
C LEU A 70 -17.74 -9.60 0.86
N VAL A 71 -17.89 -8.34 0.49
CA VAL A 71 -19.07 -7.52 0.82
C VAL A 71 -19.60 -6.80 -0.40
N PHE A 72 -20.92 -6.70 -0.57
CA PHE A 72 -21.49 -5.83 -1.60
C PHE A 72 -21.13 -4.37 -1.33
N THR A 73 -20.74 -3.63 -2.36
CA THR A 73 -20.45 -2.21 -2.22
C THR A 73 -21.72 -1.38 -2.32
N VAL A 74 -22.05 -0.68 -1.25
CA VAL A 74 -23.11 0.33 -1.20
C VAL A 74 -22.50 1.73 -1.10
N ARG A 75 -23.32 2.79 -1.04
CA ARG A 75 -22.80 4.17 -0.89
C ARG A 75 -22.09 4.40 0.44
N GLU A 76 -22.57 3.74 1.48
CA GLU A 76 -21.96 3.79 2.81
C GLU A 76 -20.77 2.82 2.85
N LEU A 77 -19.67 3.28 3.43
CA LEU A 77 -18.40 2.56 3.46
C LEU A 77 -18.55 1.27 4.27
N ASP A 78 -18.17 0.14 3.68
CA ASP A 78 -18.18 -1.21 4.29
C ASP A 78 -19.49 -1.64 4.96
N ALA A 79 -20.63 -1.05 4.54
CA ALA A 79 -21.94 -1.28 5.14
C ALA A 79 -22.87 -2.17 4.31
N GLY A 80 -22.38 -2.73 3.20
CA GLY A 80 -23.20 -3.60 2.37
C GLY A 80 -23.32 -5.00 2.94
N GLN A 81 -24.14 -5.83 2.28
CA GLN A 81 -24.35 -7.20 2.69
C GLN A 81 -23.06 -8.02 2.54
N ILE A 82 -22.63 -8.64 3.63
CA ILE A 82 -21.52 -9.60 3.65
C ILE A 82 -21.96 -10.86 2.92
N ILE A 83 -21.15 -11.30 1.96
CA ILE A 83 -21.39 -12.48 1.12
C ILE A 83 -20.68 -13.69 1.73
N ALA A 84 -19.41 -13.52 2.10
CA ALA A 84 -18.57 -14.58 2.66
C ALA A 84 -17.43 -13.97 3.46
N ASN A 85 -16.95 -14.71 4.47
CA ASN A 85 -15.75 -14.36 5.22
C ASN A 85 -14.81 -15.56 5.26
N GLU A 86 -13.51 -15.31 5.16
CA GLU A 86 -12.45 -16.28 5.42
C GLU A 86 -11.67 -15.82 6.65
N ARG A 87 -11.34 -16.74 7.56
CA ARG A 87 -10.67 -16.45 8.85
C ARG A 87 -9.26 -17.03 8.85
N PHE A 88 -8.33 -16.33 9.49
CA PHE A 88 -6.94 -16.76 9.67
C PHE A 88 -6.47 -16.43 11.09
N GLU A 89 -5.66 -17.31 11.67
CA GLU A 89 -4.95 -17.02 12.90
C GLU A 89 -3.81 -16.02 12.62
N VAL A 90 -3.66 -15.04 13.51
CA VAL A 90 -2.53 -14.11 13.49
C VAL A 90 -1.45 -14.70 14.38
N ASP A 91 -0.30 -15.03 13.79
CA ASP A 91 0.87 -15.48 14.55
C ASP A 91 1.33 -14.36 15.50
N ASP A 92 1.68 -14.71 16.74
CA ASP A 92 2.23 -13.81 17.76
C ASP A 92 3.52 -13.09 17.30
N GLN A 93 4.15 -13.56 16.21
CA GLN A 93 5.30 -12.93 15.55
C GLN A 93 4.93 -11.74 14.67
N ILE A 94 3.67 -11.57 14.26
CA ILE A 94 3.23 -10.41 13.48
C ILE A 94 2.95 -9.26 14.46
N LYS A 95 4.01 -8.73 15.07
CA LYS A 95 3.95 -7.49 15.86
C LYS A 95 4.66 -6.40 15.10
N ILE A 96 3.96 -5.30 14.86
CA ILE A 96 4.59 -4.08 14.36
C ILE A 96 5.44 -3.53 15.51
N ASN A 97 6.73 -3.83 15.48
CA ASN A 97 7.67 -3.33 16.47
C ASN A 97 8.25 -1.97 16.01
N PRO A 98 8.27 -0.93 16.85
CA PRO A 98 8.86 0.36 16.48
C PRO A 98 10.32 0.28 16.05
N GLU A 99 11.10 -0.68 16.55
CA GLU A 99 12.47 -0.93 16.06
C GLU A 99 12.53 -1.41 14.60
N GLU A 100 11.47 -2.02 14.08
CA GLU A 100 11.39 -2.45 12.68
C GLU A 100 11.06 -1.31 11.71
N SER A 101 10.77 -0.11 12.23
CA SER A 101 10.55 1.10 11.43
C SER A 101 11.76 1.51 10.60
N TRP A 102 12.95 0.99 10.91
CA TRP A 102 14.16 1.25 10.14
C TRP A 102 14.17 0.44 8.84
N LEU A 103 14.42 1.15 7.74
CA LEU A 103 14.58 0.57 6.41
C LEU A 103 16.05 0.56 6.03
N SER A 104 16.54 -0.61 5.63
CA SER A 104 17.76 -0.81 4.84
C SER A 104 17.37 -1.06 3.39
N PHE A 105 18.22 -0.65 2.44
CA PHE A 105 17.97 -0.81 1.00
C PHE A 105 18.61 -2.10 0.43
N ASP A 106 18.75 -3.13 1.27
CA ASP A 106 19.41 -4.41 0.99
C ASP A 106 18.46 -5.51 0.50
N GLN A 107 17.17 -5.21 0.40
CA GLN A 107 16.14 -6.10 -0.17
C GLN A 107 15.63 -5.56 -1.51
N GLU A 108 14.86 -6.36 -2.23
CA GLU A 108 14.22 -5.92 -3.47
C GLU A 108 13.23 -4.77 -3.21
N ALA A 109 13.14 -3.82 -4.14
CA ALA A 109 12.31 -2.62 -4.00
C ALA A 109 10.83 -2.94 -3.75
N LEU A 110 10.30 -4.05 -4.28
CA LEU A 110 8.93 -4.47 -4.01
C LEU A 110 8.73 -4.86 -2.53
N VAL A 111 9.69 -5.56 -1.94
CA VAL A 111 9.66 -5.95 -0.52
C VAL A 111 9.69 -4.69 0.35
N LEU A 112 10.61 -3.77 0.04
CA LEU A 112 10.75 -2.50 0.76
C LEU A 112 9.51 -1.61 0.60
N HIS A 113 8.93 -1.54 -0.59
CA HIS A 113 7.68 -0.81 -0.86
C HIS A 113 6.53 -1.36 -0.01
N ASN A 114 6.34 -2.68 0.00
CA ASN A 114 5.31 -3.33 0.80
C ASN A 114 5.50 -3.05 2.30
N LYS A 115 6.76 -3.05 2.78
CA LYS A 115 7.08 -2.68 4.17
C LYS A 115 6.70 -1.22 4.45
N VAL A 116 7.02 -0.28 3.55
CA VAL A 116 6.59 1.12 3.68
C VAL A 116 5.07 1.24 3.76
N CYS A 117 4.34 0.51 2.92
CA CYS A 117 2.87 0.50 2.95
C CYS A 117 2.31 -0.10 4.25
N ALA A 118 2.87 -1.20 4.74
CA ALA A 118 2.43 -1.86 5.97
C ALA A 118 2.61 -0.96 7.21
N PHE A 119 3.67 -0.16 7.24
CA PHE A 119 4.00 0.74 8.34
C PHE A 119 3.54 2.20 8.10
N ALA A 120 2.74 2.45 7.05
CA ALA A 120 2.21 3.78 6.75
C ALA A 120 1.32 4.27 7.90
N GLY A 121 1.59 5.48 8.40
CA GLY A 121 0.91 6.06 9.57
C GLY A 121 1.73 5.90 10.86
N TRP A 122 1.69 4.72 11.47
CA TRP A 122 2.43 4.40 12.70
C TRP A 122 3.01 2.97 12.67
N PRO A 123 4.29 2.77 13.07
CA PRO A 123 5.26 3.77 13.56
C PRO A 123 5.81 4.70 12.46
N GLY A 124 5.47 4.46 11.19
CA GLY A 124 6.09 5.10 10.03
C GLY A 124 7.46 4.48 9.72
N ILE A 125 7.90 4.57 8.47
CA ILE A 125 9.25 4.10 8.09
C ILE A 125 10.27 5.24 8.17
N ARG A 126 11.47 4.89 8.63
CA ARG A 126 12.63 5.76 8.70
C ARG A 126 13.82 5.11 8.00
N ALA A 127 14.65 5.90 7.34
CA ALA A 127 15.92 5.46 6.78
C ALA A 127 17.03 6.43 7.17
N LYS A 128 18.26 5.93 7.31
CA LYS A 128 19.45 6.78 7.44
C LYS A 128 20.17 6.83 6.11
N VAL A 129 20.49 8.03 5.67
CA VAL A 129 21.28 8.27 4.47
C VAL A 129 22.51 9.09 4.83
N LEU A 130 23.62 8.80 4.15
CA LEU A 130 24.81 9.63 4.24
C LEU A 130 24.67 10.73 3.19
N GLY A 131 24.62 11.97 3.64
CA GLY A 131 24.69 13.14 2.77
C GLY A 131 26.03 13.83 2.93
N GLU A 132 26.54 14.41 1.84
CA GLU A 132 27.68 15.32 1.90
C GLU A 132 27.17 16.76 1.76
N LYS A 133 27.57 17.64 2.68
CA LYS A 133 27.31 19.07 2.57
C LYS A 133 28.57 19.83 2.96
N ASN A 134 29.11 20.61 2.03
CA ASN A 134 30.33 21.42 2.21
C ASN A 134 31.58 20.61 2.59
N GLY A 135 31.74 19.39 2.08
CA GLY A 135 32.90 18.53 2.37
C GLY A 135 32.83 17.81 3.72
N GLU A 136 31.75 18.00 4.49
CA GLU A 136 31.46 17.24 5.69
C GLU A 136 30.38 16.19 5.41
N GLN A 137 30.68 14.93 5.74
CA GLN A 137 29.69 13.86 5.74
C GLN A 137 28.78 13.99 6.96
N LYS A 138 27.47 13.96 6.72
CA LYS A 138 26.45 13.99 7.75
C LYS A 138 25.40 12.93 7.50
N THR A 139 25.12 12.13 8.52
CA THR A 139 23.98 11.23 8.51
C THR A 139 22.69 12.03 8.64
N MET A 140 21.78 11.83 7.69
CA MET A 140 20.43 12.39 7.70
C MET A 140 19.43 11.26 7.94
N GLU A 141 18.46 11.51 8.81
CA GLU A 141 17.31 10.63 8.99
C GLU A 141 16.17 11.09 8.08
N LEU A 142 15.69 10.20 7.23
CA LEU A 142 14.56 10.41 6.34
C LEU A 142 13.35 9.70 6.92
N LYS A 143 12.23 10.41 7.05
CA LYS A 143 10.92 9.79 7.25
C LYS A 143 10.32 9.47 5.88
N ILE A 144 10.09 8.19 5.61
CA ILE A 144 9.55 7.71 4.34
C ILE A 144 8.03 7.61 4.47
N ILE A 145 7.31 8.38 3.66
CA ILE A 145 5.84 8.45 3.69
C ILE A 145 5.22 7.69 2.53
N THR A 146 5.76 7.88 1.33
CA THR A 146 5.19 7.30 0.10
C THR A 146 6.33 6.84 -0.80
N THR A 147 6.15 5.66 -1.39
CA THR A 147 7.13 5.08 -2.30
C THR A 147 6.47 4.50 -3.54
N ARG A 148 7.27 4.28 -4.59
CA ARG A 148 6.92 3.51 -5.78
C ARG A 148 8.07 2.58 -6.14
N VAL A 149 7.74 1.47 -6.80
CA VAL A 149 8.76 0.59 -7.39
C VAL A 149 9.14 1.16 -8.75
N GLY A 150 10.39 1.61 -8.88
CA GLY A 150 10.92 2.17 -10.12
C GLY A 150 11.22 1.06 -11.14
N ILE A 151 10.83 1.27 -12.40
CA ILE A 151 11.12 0.36 -13.51
C ILE A 151 12.37 0.89 -14.25
N HIS A 152 13.53 0.91 -13.58
CA HIS A 152 14.76 1.38 -14.23
C HIS A 152 15.63 0.21 -14.69
N LYS A 153 15.69 0.00 -16.01
CA LYS A 153 16.57 -0.96 -16.68
C LYS A 153 18.02 -0.48 -16.90
N THR A 154 18.42 0.63 -16.28
CA THR A 154 19.75 1.21 -16.49
C THR A 154 20.18 1.99 -15.25
N VAL A 155 20.69 1.28 -14.25
CA VAL A 155 21.83 1.81 -13.49
C VAL A 155 23.04 1.13 -14.11
N LEU A 156 23.86 1.91 -14.82
CA LEU A 156 25.15 1.42 -15.31
C LEU A 156 25.99 0.97 -14.10
N PRO A 157 26.83 -0.09 -14.20
CA PRO A 157 27.41 -0.79 -13.05
C PRO A 157 28.46 -0.01 -12.23
N LYS A 158 28.49 1.33 -12.26
CA LYS A 158 29.61 2.09 -11.70
C LYS A 158 29.38 2.72 -10.33
N GLU A 159 28.14 2.94 -9.89
CA GLU A 159 27.88 3.48 -8.54
C GLU A 159 26.62 2.78 -7.99
N VAL A 160 26.81 1.61 -7.37
CA VAL A 160 25.72 0.73 -6.89
C VAL A 160 25.05 1.29 -5.62
N ASP A 161 25.62 2.33 -5.00
CA ASP A 161 25.18 2.84 -3.69
C ASP A 161 24.72 4.31 -3.72
N ASP A 162 24.72 4.99 -4.87
CA ASP A 162 24.40 6.42 -4.92
C ASP A 162 22.90 6.69 -5.10
N ILE A 163 22.36 7.49 -4.17
CA ILE A 163 20.99 7.98 -4.18
C ILE A 163 20.87 9.07 -5.24
N THR A 164 19.95 8.93 -6.19
CA THR A 164 19.75 9.93 -7.26
C THR A 164 18.42 10.65 -7.09
N PHE A 165 18.31 11.89 -7.61
CA PHE A 165 17.05 12.64 -7.59
C PHE A 165 16.49 12.76 -9.02
N VAL A 166 15.29 12.20 -9.25
CA VAL A 166 14.65 12.13 -10.57
C VAL A 166 13.20 12.57 -10.47
N LYS A 167 12.82 13.63 -11.23
CA LYS A 167 11.43 14.07 -11.46
C LYS A 167 10.55 14.08 -10.18
N ASP A 168 11.10 14.60 -9.09
CA ASP A 168 10.46 14.75 -7.76
C ASP A 168 10.51 13.52 -6.83
N ALA A 169 11.37 12.54 -7.12
CA ALA A 169 11.63 11.41 -6.24
C ALA A 169 13.12 11.21 -5.96
N LEU A 170 13.43 10.78 -4.73
CA LEU A 170 14.74 10.19 -4.40
C LEU A 170 14.71 8.71 -4.78
N VAL A 171 15.65 8.28 -5.63
CA VAL A 171 15.74 6.93 -6.14
C VAL A 171 16.86 6.20 -5.40
N PHE A 172 16.48 5.16 -4.68
CA PHE A 172 17.38 4.31 -3.92
C PHE A 172 17.64 3.02 -4.69
N PRO A 173 18.90 2.68 -4.99
CA PRO A 173 19.23 1.35 -5.48
C PRO A 173 18.88 0.31 -4.41
N CYS A 174 18.34 -0.82 -4.85
CA CYS A 174 17.88 -1.91 -4.00
C CYS A 174 18.44 -3.26 -4.51
N ALA A 175 18.30 -4.32 -3.72
CA ALA A 175 18.78 -5.64 -4.16
C ALA A 175 18.08 -6.12 -5.44
N GLY A 176 18.73 -7.05 -6.14
CA GLY A 176 18.24 -7.58 -7.41
C GLY A 176 18.27 -6.57 -8.56
N GLY A 177 18.97 -5.44 -8.41
CA GLY A 177 19.03 -4.38 -9.44
C GLY A 177 17.72 -3.60 -9.57
N THR A 178 16.86 -3.67 -8.54
CA THR A 178 15.62 -2.90 -8.46
C THR A 178 15.88 -1.52 -7.86
N ALA A 179 14.92 -0.60 -7.98
CA ALA A 179 15.04 0.73 -7.40
C ALA A 179 13.75 1.14 -6.68
N LEU A 180 13.88 1.75 -5.51
CA LEU A 180 12.77 2.31 -4.73
C LEU A 180 12.75 3.83 -4.88
N GLU A 181 11.64 4.37 -5.39
CA GLU A 181 11.42 5.80 -5.50
C GLU A 181 10.71 6.30 -4.25
N VAL A 182 11.36 7.13 -3.44
CA VAL A 182 10.74 7.86 -2.33
C VAL A 182 10.19 9.18 -2.87
N CYS A 183 8.86 9.28 -2.91
CA CYS A 183 8.16 10.44 -3.46
C CYS A 183 8.10 11.60 -2.46
N SER A 184 8.22 12.83 -2.96
CA SER A 184 7.95 14.06 -2.21
C SER A 184 6.47 14.27 -1.90
#